data_AF-A0A558CUE6-F1
#
_entry.id   AF-A0A558CUE6-F1
#
_cell.length_a   1.000
_cell.length_b   1.000
_cell.length_c   1.000
_cell.angle_alpha   90.00
_cell.angle_beta   90.00
_cell.angle_gamma   90.00
#
_symmetry.space_group_name_H-M   'P 1'
#
loop_
_entity.id
_entity.type
_entity.pdbx_description
1 polymer ?
#
loop_
_entity_poly.entity_id
_entity_poly.type
_entity_poly.pdbx_seq_one_letter_code
_entity_poly.pdbx_strand_id
1 'polypeptide(L)'
;MKIYSKFLFIAALTALFSGPLHADLESGIAAYEKGNYAEAFNQYQQAAEAGDPDAYGKLAGMYLYGVGTDKDYSKAYVWFGLAQLAGDNYAERFKLAASSAMTLEQVKHADEMIEEYKKRLIK
;
A
#
# COMPACT_ATOMS: atom_id res chain seq x y z
N MET A 1 -8.89 5.97 -30.68
CA MET A 1 -8.72 4.87 -29.71
C MET A 1 -7.25 4.85 -29.30
N LYS A 2 -6.88 5.62 -28.26
CA LYS A 2 -5.49 5.80 -27.83
C LYS A 2 -5.18 4.77 -26.75
N ILE A 3 -4.76 3.61 -27.20
CA ILE A 3 -4.13 2.56 -26.40
C ILE A 3 -2.66 2.98 -26.24
N TYR A 4 -2.02 2.63 -25.13
CA TYR A 4 -0.61 2.89 -24.78
C TYR A 4 -0.31 4.26 -24.14
N SER A 5 -0.41 4.35 -22.81
CA SER A 5 0.58 5.02 -21.93
C SER A 5 0.09 4.96 -20.48
N LYS A 6 0.48 3.90 -19.75
CA LYS A 6 0.55 3.79 -18.28
C LYS A 6 1.01 2.38 -17.80
N PHE A 7 1.64 1.61 -18.68
CA PHE A 7 2.42 0.43 -18.28
C PHE A 7 3.84 0.88 -17.96
N LEU A 8 4.06 1.30 -16.72
CA LEU A 8 5.40 1.45 -16.15
C LEU A 8 5.28 1.10 -14.67
N PHE A 9 5.41 -0.18 -14.35
CA PHE A 9 6.26 -0.63 -13.26
C PHE A 9 6.82 -1.98 -13.71
N ILE A 10 7.97 -1.85 -14.38
CA ILE A 10 8.75 -2.92 -14.98
C ILE A 10 9.33 -3.78 -13.86
N ALA A 11 9.17 -5.09 -14.00
CA ALA A 11 9.90 -6.09 -13.23
C ALA A 11 11.42 -5.93 -13.45
N ALA A 12 12.21 -5.93 -12.38
CA ALA A 12 13.66 -6.06 -12.47
C ALA A 12 14.14 -7.21 -11.58
N LEU A 13 14.58 -8.24 -12.29
CA LEU A 13 15.17 -9.48 -11.83
C LEU A 13 16.58 -9.20 -11.25
N THR A 14 16.86 -9.79 -10.08
CA THR A 14 18.16 -10.24 -9.52
C THR A 14 19.48 -9.59 -9.96
N ALA A 15 20.28 -9.08 -9.01
CA ALA A 15 21.58 -9.66 -8.60
C ALA A 15 22.50 -8.63 -7.87
N LEU A 16 22.96 -9.05 -6.68
CA LEU A 16 24.27 -8.78 -6.08
C LEU A 16 24.79 -7.33 -6.07
N PHE A 17 24.45 -6.56 -5.03
CA PHE A 17 25.32 -5.48 -4.56
C PHE A 17 25.20 -5.33 -3.05
N SER A 18 26.35 -5.42 -2.37
CA SER A 18 26.48 -5.29 -0.92
C SER A 18 26.30 -3.83 -0.48
N GLY A 19 25.04 -3.45 -0.22
CA GLY A 19 24.59 -2.26 0.52
C GLY A 19 23.24 -2.61 1.15
N PRO A 20 22.74 -1.92 2.19
CA PRO A 20 21.47 -2.30 2.81
C PRO A 20 20.34 -1.90 1.84
N LEU A 21 20.02 -2.79 0.91
CA LEU A 21 19.05 -2.56 -0.16
C LEU A 21 18.25 -3.84 -0.41
N HIS A 22 17.54 -4.26 0.63
CA HIS A 22 16.20 -4.78 0.44
C HIS A 22 15.29 -3.79 1.15
N ALA A 23 14.25 -3.30 0.48
CA ALA A 23 13.16 -2.64 1.18
C ALA A 23 12.64 -3.65 2.21
N ASP A 24 13.03 -3.49 3.46
CA ASP A 24 12.59 -4.33 4.56
C ASP A 24 11.59 -3.53 5.39
N LEU A 25 10.54 -4.21 5.84
CA LEU A 25 9.55 -3.66 6.74
C LEU A 25 10.22 -2.97 7.96
N GLU A 26 11.36 -3.51 8.40
CA GLU A 26 12.12 -3.06 9.56
C GLU A 26 12.70 -1.65 9.38
N SER A 27 13.23 -1.29 8.21
CA SER A 27 13.74 0.05 7.91
C SER A 27 12.62 1.08 7.91
N GLY A 28 11.44 0.72 7.39
CA GLY A 28 10.24 1.54 7.50
C GLY A 28 9.82 1.77 8.95
N ILE A 29 9.88 0.72 9.79
CA ILE A 29 9.60 0.81 11.23
C ILE A 29 10.63 1.72 11.92
N ALA A 30 11.92 1.50 11.67
CA ALA A 30 13.00 2.29 12.27
C ALA A 30 12.93 3.77 11.85
N ALA A 31 12.61 4.06 10.59
CA ALA A 31 12.41 5.43 10.12
C ALA A 31 11.18 6.07 10.80
N TYR A 32 10.10 5.33 10.96
CA TYR A 32 8.88 5.81 11.62
C TYR A 32 9.16 6.15 13.09
N GLU A 33 9.85 5.28 13.82
CA GLU A 33 10.23 5.49 15.23
C GLU A 33 11.15 6.72 15.42
N LYS A 34 11.99 7.01 14.42
CA LYS A 34 12.83 8.22 14.40
C LYS A 34 12.07 9.49 14.01
N GLY A 35 10.79 9.40 13.65
CA GLY A 35 9.98 10.52 13.16
C GLY A 35 10.25 10.89 11.69
N ASN A 36 11.03 10.09 10.97
CA ASN A 36 11.30 10.28 9.54
C ASN A 36 10.15 9.72 8.70
N TYR A 37 8.98 10.35 8.79
CA TYR A 37 7.75 9.78 8.22
C TYR A 37 7.76 9.66 6.70
N ALA A 38 8.37 10.59 5.97
CA ALA A 38 8.47 10.50 4.51
C ALA A 38 9.34 9.30 4.07
N GLU A 39 10.39 9.00 4.82
CA GLU A 39 11.24 7.84 4.59
C GLU A 39 10.50 6.54 4.92
N ALA A 40 9.81 6.49 6.07
CA ALA A 40 8.99 5.36 6.44
C ALA A 40 7.90 5.06 5.39
N PHE A 41 7.27 6.10 4.85
CA PHE A 41 6.28 5.98 3.77
C PHE A 41 6.89 5.29 2.55
N ASN A 42 8.05 5.76 2.09
CA ASN A 42 8.72 5.19 0.93
C ASN A 42 9.11 3.72 1.15
N GLN A 43 9.53 3.34 2.36
CA GLN A 43 9.89 1.95 2.67
C GLN A 43 8.65 1.04 2.72
N TYR A 44 7.59 1.46 3.40
CA TYR A 44 6.34 0.69 3.43
C TYR A 44 5.68 0.61 2.05
N GLN A 45 5.77 1.65 1.24
CA GLN A 45 5.28 1.61 -0.14
C GLN A 45 6.02 0.55 -0.95
N GLN A 46 7.35 0.53 -0.91
CA GLN A 46 8.14 -0.48 -1.63
C GLN A 46 7.85 -1.90 -1.14
N ALA A 47 7.77 -2.11 0.18
CA ALA A 47 7.47 -3.43 0.76
C ALA A 47 6.06 -3.91 0.36
N ALA A 48 5.05 -3.02 0.42
CA ALA A 48 3.69 -3.34 0.00
C ALA A 48 3.62 -3.64 -1.51
N GLU A 49 4.31 -2.88 -2.35
CA GLU A 49 4.39 -3.13 -3.80
C GLU A 49 5.15 -4.43 -4.13
N ALA A 50 6.08 -4.86 -3.27
CA ALA A 50 6.73 -6.17 -3.34
C ALA A 50 5.85 -7.33 -2.83
N GLY A 51 4.66 -7.03 -2.31
CA GLY A 51 3.68 -8.02 -1.87
C GLY A 51 3.76 -8.40 -0.39
N ASP A 52 4.52 -7.67 0.42
CA ASP A 52 4.65 -7.92 1.86
C ASP A 52 3.31 -7.61 2.59
N PRO A 53 2.63 -8.64 3.15
CA PRO A 53 1.38 -8.45 3.89
C PRO A 53 1.46 -7.48 5.06
N ASP A 54 2.60 -7.46 5.76
CA ASP A 54 2.78 -6.67 6.98
C ASP A 54 2.94 -5.18 6.66
N ALA A 55 3.29 -4.84 5.41
CA ALA A 55 3.41 -3.47 4.94
C ALA A 55 2.07 -2.84 4.56
N TYR A 56 1.07 -3.63 4.14
CA TYR A 56 -0.23 -3.12 3.67
C TYR A 56 -0.92 -2.25 4.72
N GLY A 57 -1.05 -2.74 5.96
CA GLY A 57 -1.72 -2.01 7.04
C GLY A 57 -0.96 -0.73 7.43
N LYS A 58 0.38 -0.78 7.42
CA LYS A 58 1.23 0.38 7.75
C LYS A 58 1.09 1.48 6.70
N LEU A 59 1.20 1.12 5.42
CA LEU A 59 1.02 2.06 4.31
C LEU A 59 -0.40 2.64 4.28
N ALA A 60 -1.42 1.81 4.51
CA ALA A 60 -2.81 2.25 4.59
C ALA A 60 -3.02 3.28 5.70
N GLY A 61 -2.42 3.06 6.88
CA GLY A 61 -2.45 4.01 7.99
C GLY A 61 -1.80 5.34 7.64
N MET A 62 -0.68 5.33 6.92
CA MET A 62 -0.01 6.57 6.50
C MET A 62 -0.87 7.41 5.56
N TYR A 63 -1.58 6.79 4.62
CA TYR A 63 -2.56 7.48 3.78
C TYR A 63 -3.80 7.95 4.56
N LEU A 64 -4.28 7.18 5.54
CA LEU A 64 -5.44 7.54 6.35
C LEU A 64 -5.18 8.80 7.18
N TYR A 65 -3.99 8.89 7.78
CA TYR A 65 -3.63 9.97 8.69
C TYR A 65 -2.81 11.09 8.04
N GLY A 66 -2.31 10.90 6.82
CA GLY A 66 -1.44 11.86 6.14
C GLY A 66 -0.07 11.97 6.81
N VAL A 67 0.47 10.84 7.23
CA VAL A 67 1.77 10.76 7.90
C VAL A 67 2.82 10.45 6.84
N GLY A 68 3.77 11.36 6.61
CA GLY A 68 4.82 11.17 5.59
C GLY A 68 4.33 11.28 4.14
N THR A 69 3.03 11.48 3.93
CA THR A 69 2.36 11.62 2.64
C THR A 69 1.08 12.43 2.83
N ASP A 70 0.43 12.84 1.74
CA ASP A 70 -0.88 13.49 1.81
C ASP A 70 -1.97 12.49 2.20
N LYS A 71 -3.03 12.98 2.87
CA LYS A 71 -4.20 12.15 3.16
C LYS A 71 -4.87 11.70 1.86
N ASP A 72 -5.09 10.39 1.74
CA ASP A 72 -5.77 9.79 0.60
C ASP A 72 -6.63 8.61 1.08
N TYR A 73 -7.91 8.89 1.33
CA TYR A 73 -8.86 7.90 1.84
C TYR A 73 -9.09 6.75 0.86
N SER A 74 -9.06 7.03 -0.45
CA SER A 74 -9.23 6.01 -1.48
C SER A 74 -8.07 5.02 -1.47
N LYS A 75 -6.83 5.51 -1.39
CA LYS A 75 -5.66 4.63 -1.25
C LYS A 75 -5.64 3.89 0.08
N ALA A 76 -5.98 4.56 1.18
CA ALA A 76 -6.10 3.91 2.49
C ALA A 76 -7.10 2.75 2.44
N TYR A 77 -8.27 2.96 1.84
CA TYR A 77 -9.30 1.94 1.68
C TYR A 77 -8.80 0.71 0.90
N VAL A 78 -8.10 0.93 -0.22
CA VAL A 78 -7.53 -0.15 -1.03
C VAL A 78 -6.50 -0.95 -0.23
N TRP A 79 -5.51 -0.28 0.37
CA TRP A 79 -4.45 -0.96 1.11
C TRP A 79 -4.96 -1.68 2.37
N PHE A 80 -5.96 -1.13 3.08
CA PHE A 80 -6.64 -1.87 4.15
C PHE A 80 -7.42 -3.07 3.62
N GLY A 81 -8.05 -2.96 2.45
CA GLY A 81 -8.68 -4.11 1.79
C GLY A 81 -7.70 -5.23 1.47
N LEU A 82 -6.49 -4.89 1.02
CA LEU A 82 -5.41 -5.86 0.78
C LEU A 82 -4.90 -6.48 2.09
N ALA A 83 -4.75 -5.68 3.14
CA ALA A 83 -4.40 -6.18 4.47
C ALA A 83 -5.44 -7.18 4.99
N GLN A 84 -6.74 -6.90 4.82
CA GLN A 84 -7.81 -7.85 5.17
C GLN A 84 -7.71 -9.16 4.39
N LEU A 85 -7.47 -9.10 3.07
CA LEU A 85 -7.30 -10.29 2.25
C LEU A 85 -6.08 -11.13 2.69
N ALA A 86 -5.07 -10.49 3.27
CA ALA A 86 -3.90 -11.14 3.82
C ALA A 86 -4.07 -11.62 5.28
N GLY A 87 -5.26 -11.43 5.89
CA GLY A 87 -5.59 -11.93 7.22
C GLY A 87 -5.51 -10.90 8.36
N ASP A 88 -5.27 -9.62 8.06
CA ASP A 88 -5.32 -8.56 9.07
C ASP A 88 -6.78 -8.23 9.45
N ASN A 89 -7.24 -8.84 10.54
CA ASN A 89 -8.58 -8.62 11.08
C ASN A 89 -8.78 -7.19 11.62
N TYR A 90 -7.71 -6.46 11.93
CA TYR A 90 -7.81 -5.07 12.38
C TYR A 90 -7.99 -4.08 11.22
N ALA A 91 -7.73 -4.48 9.98
CA ALA A 91 -7.84 -3.61 8.83
C ALA A 91 -9.30 -3.22 8.53
N GLU A 92 -10.30 -4.02 8.92
CA GLU A 92 -11.72 -3.73 8.67
C GLU A 92 -12.18 -2.41 9.27
N ARG A 93 -11.86 -2.17 10.54
CA ARG A 93 -12.28 -0.94 11.24
C ARG A 93 -11.71 0.31 10.56
N PHE A 94 -10.47 0.22 10.06
CA PHE A 94 -9.79 1.34 9.42
C PHE A 94 -10.24 1.51 7.97
N LYS A 95 -10.55 0.42 7.26
CA LYS A 95 -11.19 0.46 5.95
C LYS A 95 -12.54 1.19 6.03
N LEU A 96 -13.35 0.88 7.04
CA LEU A 96 -14.63 1.57 7.28
C LEU A 96 -14.43 3.05 7.66
N ALA A 97 -13.41 3.35 8.45
CA ALA A 97 -13.05 4.74 8.77
C ALA A 97 -12.68 5.52 7.50
N ALA A 98 -11.88 4.92 6.59
CA ALA A 98 -11.53 5.54 5.32
C ALA A 98 -12.77 5.76 4.43
N SER A 99 -13.68 4.79 4.34
CA SER A 99 -14.88 4.91 3.50
C SER A 99 -15.86 5.97 3.97
N SER A 100 -15.83 6.35 5.25
CA SER A 100 -16.69 7.42 5.78
C SER A 100 -16.41 8.79 5.13
N ALA A 101 -15.22 8.97 4.57
CA ALA A 101 -14.82 10.18 3.85
C ALA A 101 -14.92 10.03 2.31
N MET A 102 -15.44 8.90 1.82
CA MET A 102 -15.53 8.59 0.39
C MET A 102 -16.98 8.63 -0.09
N THR A 103 -17.17 8.82 -1.40
CA THR A 103 -18.48 8.64 -2.04
C THR A 103 -18.74 7.16 -2.34
N LEU A 104 -20.01 6.79 -2.53
CA LEU A 104 -20.37 5.43 -2.96
C LEU A 104 -19.68 5.02 -4.26
N GLU A 105 -19.49 5.95 -5.19
CA GLU A 105 -18.79 5.70 -6.45
C GLU A 105 -17.31 5.39 -6.21
N GLN A 106 -16.64 6.18 -5.36
CA GLN A 106 -15.25 5.95 -5.00
C GLN A 106 -15.06 4.61 -4.28
N VAL A 107 -16.00 4.24 -3.39
CA VAL A 107 -15.96 2.94 -2.69
C VAL A 107 -16.10 1.80 -3.69
N LYS A 108 -17.09 1.84 -4.59
CA LYS A 108 -17.27 0.81 -5.62
C LYS A 108 -16.02 0.64 -6.48
N HIS A 109 -15.45 1.75 -6.95
CA HIS A 109 -14.23 1.71 -7.75
C HIS A 109 -13.05 1.14 -6.96
N ALA A 110 -12.94 1.46 -5.66
CA ALA A 110 -11.90 0.90 -4.82
C ALA A 110 -12.05 -0.60 -4.57
N ASP A 111 -13.27 -1.11 -4.40
CA ASP A 111 -13.55 -2.55 -4.31
C ASP A 111 -13.18 -3.28 -5.61
N GLU A 112 -13.45 -2.68 -6.78
CA GLU A 112 -13.01 -3.23 -8.07
C GLU A 112 -11.48 -3.35 -8.16
N MET A 113 -10.75 -2.33 -7.71
CA MET A 113 -9.27 -2.35 -7.66
C MET A 113 -8.75 -3.45 -6.73
N ILE A 114 -9.37 -3.64 -5.55
CA ILE A 114 -8.99 -4.69 -4.60
C ILE A 114 -9.16 -6.07 -5.25
N GLU A 115 -10.27 -6.32 -5.93
CA GLU A 115 -10.52 -7.59 -6.62
C GLU A 115 -9.58 -7.83 -7.81
N GLU A 116 -9.22 -6.79 -8.55
CA GLU A 116 -8.21 -6.89 -9.60
C GLU A 116 -6.84 -7.27 -9.03
N TYR A 117 -6.43 -6.61 -7.94
CA TYR A 117 -5.16 -6.88 -7.28
C TYR A 117 -5.10 -8.31 -6.72
N LYS A 118 -6.18 -8.77 -6.07
CA LYS A 118 -6.33 -10.15 -5.60
C LYS A 118 -6.14 -11.17 -6.72
N LYS A 119 -6.73 -10.93 -7.90
CA LYS A 119 -6.58 -11.82 -9.07
C LYS A 119 -5.14 -11.86 -9.59
N ARG A 120 -4.40 -10.75 -9.49
CA ARG A 120 -3.00 -10.68 -9.90
C ARG A 120 -2.08 -11.49 -8.97
N LEU A 121 -2.38 -11.55 -7.67
CA LEU A 121 -1.58 -12.29 -6.69
C LEU A 121 -1.76 -13.83 -6.77
N ILE A 122 -2.84 -14.31 -7.38
CA ILE A 122 -3.21 -15.75 -7.40
C ILE A 122 -2.76 -16.46 -8.70
N LYS A 123 -2.16 -15.76 -9.66
CA LYS A 123 -1.66 -16.31 -10.92
C LYS A 123 -0.19 -16.72 -10.83
#